data_AF-A0A7Y2XCT3-F1
#
_entry.id   AF-A0A7Y2XCT3-F1
#
_cell.length_a   1.000
_cell.length_b   1.000
_cell.length_c   1.000
_cell.angle_alpha   90.00
_cell.angle_beta   90.00
_cell.angle_gamma   90.00
#
_symmetry.space_group_name_H-M   'P 1'
#
loop_
_entity.id
_entity.type
_entity.pdbx_description
1 polymer ?
#
loop_
_entity_poly.entity_id
_entity_poly.type
_entity_poly.pdbx_seq_one_letter_code
_entity_poly.pdbx_strand_id
1 'polypeptide(L)'
;LVYAYLPSTVSVRYTDILRGFVAQRCLWQHQAKLEFRSPNLIQYRNDHNLLVDLKHELEMFETVHLLTKTLNETELGEDKCENLLSVYTNLANVGIVEDAELAIVEAWIEDIRRLQ
;
A
#
# COMPACT_ATOMS: atom_id res chain seq x y z
N LEU A 1 -2.42 2.72 12.44
CA LEU A 1 -1.17 3.37 12.02
C LEU A 1 -0.33 2.47 11.13
N VAL A 2 -0.03 1.22 11.51
CA VAL A 2 0.78 0.28 10.70
C VAL A 2 0.42 0.29 9.20
N TYR A 3 -0.86 0.12 8.84
CA TYR A 3 -1.32 0.10 7.44
C TYR A 3 -1.48 1.47 6.77
N ALA A 4 -1.00 2.55 7.40
CA ALA A 4 -0.91 3.88 6.77
C ALA A 4 0.39 4.06 5.96
N TYR A 5 1.21 3.03 5.86
CA TYR A 5 2.44 2.99 5.08
C TYR A 5 2.22 3.42 3.62
N LEU A 6 3.15 4.20 3.07
CA LEU A 6 3.12 4.68 1.69
C LEU A 6 4.25 4.02 0.88
N PRO A 7 3.91 3.17 -0.11
CA PRO A 7 4.92 2.58 -0.97
C PRO A 7 5.73 3.63 -1.74
N SER A 8 7.03 3.43 -1.85
CA SER A 8 7.97 4.47 -2.32
C SER A 8 8.70 4.13 -3.61
N THR A 9 8.63 2.89 -4.09
CA THR A 9 9.32 2.40 -5.30
C THR A 9 8.39 2.22 -6.50
N VAL A 10 7.14 2.69 -6.39
CA VAL A 10 6.14 2.70 -7.47
C VAL A 10 5.84 4.12 -7.91
N SER A 11 5.10 4.29 -9.01
CA SER A 11 4.67 5.63 -9.43
C SER A 11 3.86 6.35 -8.32
N VAL A 12 3.94 7.67 -8.27
CA VAL A 12 3.22 8.50 -7.27
C VAL A 12 1.71 8.23 -7.26
N ARG A 13 1.12 7.93 -8.43
CA ARG A 13 -0.30 7.59 -8.52
C ARG A 13 -0.57 6.19 -8.01
N TYR A 14 0.33 5.25 -8.29
CA TYR A 14 0.20 3.89 -7.84
C TYR A 14 0.41 3.77 -6.32
N THR A 15 1.28 4.59 -5.71
CA THR A 15 1.53 4.61 -4.25
C THR A 15 0.23 4.65 -3.43
N ASP A 16 -0.65 5.62 -3.69
CA ASP A 16 -1.89 5.78 -2.91
C ASP A 16 -2.87 4.63 -3.14
N ILE A 17 -2.93 4.12 -4.38
CA ILE A 17 -3.80 3.01 -4.77
C ILE A 17 -3.32 1.71 -4.13
N LEU A 18 -2.03 1.41 -4.25
CA LEU A 18 -1.39 0.21 -3.71
C LEU A 18 -1.53 0.16 -2.19
N ARG A 19 -1.29 1.28 -1.50
CA ARG A 19 -1.58 1.39 -0.06
C ARG A 19 -3.03 0.99 0.24
N GLY A 20 -3.99 1.47 -0.55
CA GLY A 20 -5.41 1.11 -0.40
C GLY A 20 -5.66 -0.39 -0.48
N PHE A 21 -5.11 -1.06 -1.50
CA PHE A 21 -5.22 -2.52 -1.66
C PHE A 21 -4.59 -3.30 -0.50
N VAL A 22 -3.35 -2.94 -0.14
CA VAL A 22 -2.62 -3.58 0.97
C VAL A 22 -3.38 -3.40 2.28
N ALA A 23 -3.76 -2.16 2.61
CA ALA A 23 -4.51 -1.87 3.83
C ALA A 23 -5.85 -2.62 3.87
N GLN A 24 -6.59 -2.67 2.76
CA GLN A 24 -7.86 -3.40 2.69
C GLN A 24 -7.68 -4.89 2.96
N ARG A 25 -6.69 -5.53 2.32
CA ARG A 25 -6.38 -6.97 2.53
C ARG A 25 -5.99 -7.26 3.98
N CYS A 26 -5.20 -6.39 4.58
CA CYS A 26 -4.79 -6.55 5.96
C CYS A 26 -5.94 -6.28 6.94
N LEU A 27 -6.84 -5.32 6.68
CA LEU A 27 -8.01 -5.07 7.53
C LEU A 27 -8.95 -6.29 7.56
N TRP A 28 -9.12 -7.00 6.44
CA TRP A 28 -9.92 -8.23 6.39
C TRP A 28 -9.37 -9.31 7.33
N GLN A 29 -8.05 -9.46 7.42
CA GLN A 29 -7.42 -10.40 8.35
C GLN A 29 -7.83 -10.14 9.81
N HIS A 30 -7.97 -8.87 10.17
CA HIS A 30 -8.29 -8.43 11.53
C HIS A 30 -9.80 -8.28 11.78
N GLN A 31 -10.64 -8.78 10.87
CA GLN A 31 -12.10 -8.59 10.89
C GLN A 31 -12.52 -7.11 11.05
N ALA A 32 -11.65 -6.19 10.64
CA ALA A 32 -11.86 -4.76 10.76
C ALA A 32 -12.69 -4.24 9.58
N LYS A 33 -13.32 -3.08 9.76
CA LYS A 33 -14.15 -2.42 8.75
C LYS A 33 -13.57 -1.06 8.41
N LEU A 34 -13.74 -0.64 7.16
CA LEU A 34 -13.40 0.70 6.70
C LEU A 34 -14.62 1.61 6.87
N GLU A 35 -14.44 2.73 7.56
CA GLU A 35 -15.47 3.75 7.74
C GLU A 35 -15.17 4.96 6.86
N PHE A 36 -16.20 5.46 6.18
CA PHE A 36 -16.11 6.70 5.39
C PHE A 36 -16.88 7.80 6.11
N ARG A 37 -16.28 9.00 6.17
CA ARG A 37 -16.91 10.21 6.71
C ARG A 37 -16.84 11.32 5.69
N SER A 38 -17.77 12.26 5.78
CA SER A 38 -17.74 13.48 4.96
C SER A 38 -16.42 14.23 5.18
N PRO A 39 -15.86 14.86 4.12
CA PRO A 39 -14.64 15.64 4.26
C PRO A 39 -14.85 16.77 5.26
N ASN A 40 -13.88 16.94 6.16
CA ASN A 40 -13.87 17.99 7.18
C ASN A 40 -12.80 19.06 6.90
N LEU A 41 -12.22 19.07 5.70
CA LEU A 41 -11.13 19.95 5.30
C LEU A 41 -11.38 20.58 3.92
N ILE A 42 -10.81 21.76 3.71
CA ILE A 42 -10.73 22.41 2.40
C ILE A 42 -9.44 21.96 1.74
N GLN A 43 -9.55 21.33 0.56
CA GLN A 43 -8.39 20.85 -0.19
C GLN A 43 -8.05 21.83 -1.32
N TYR A 44 -6.85 22.42 -1.26
CA TYR A 44 -6.26 23.16 -2.39
C TYR A 44 -5.42 22.18 -3.20
N ARG A 45 -5.86 21.87 -4.42
CA ARG A 45 -5.17 20.91 -5.30
C ARG A 45 -4.20 21.63 -6.22
N ASN A 46 -3.08 20.96 -6.51
CA ASN A 46 -2.17 21.36 -7.57
C ASN A 46 -2.84 21.13 -8.93
N ASP A 47 -2.44 21.91 -9.93
CA ASP A 47 -2.89 21.68 -11.29
C ASP A 47 -2.43 20.31 -11.80
N HIS A 48 -3.40 19.54 -12.32
CA HIS A 48 -3.17 18.20 -12.82
C HIS A 48 -2.89 18.20 -14.31
N ASN A 49 -1.93 17.38 -14.75
CA ASN A 49 -1.77 17.03 -16.16
C ASN A 49 -2.35 15.64 -16.39
N LEU A 50 -3.55 15.58 -16.97
CA LEU A 50 -4.32 14.34 -17.17
C LEU A 50 -3.54 13.26 -17.94
N LEU A 51 -2.71 13.65 -18.91
CA LEU A 51 -1.93 12.70 -19.71
C LEU A 51 -0.75 12.12 -18.94
N VAL A 52 -0.16 12.90 -18.04
CA VAL A 52 0.92 12.43 -17.15
C VAL A 52 0.34 11.51 -16.07
N ASP A 53 -0.79 11.91 -15.47
CA ASP A 53 -1.47 11.12 -14.46
C ASP A 53 -1.89 9.75 -15.02
N LEU A 54 -2.50 9.72 -16.21
CA LEU A 54 -2.84 8.47 -16.88
C LEU A 54 -1.61 7.56 -17.06
N LYS A 55 -0.47 8.11 -17.51
CA LYS A 55 0.75 7.33 -17.70
C LYS A 55 1.25 6.72 -16.40
N HIS A 56 1.19 7.47 -15.30
CA HIS A 56 1.60 6.95 -13.98
C HIS A 56 0.66 5.86 -13.47
N GLU A 57 -0.62 5.86 -13.88
CA GLU A 57 -1.57 4.81 -13.52
C GLU A 57 -1.45 3.54 -14.37
N LEU A 58 -0.79 3.58 -15.54
CA LEU A 58 -0.66 2.40 -16.42
C LEU A 58 0.01 1.21 -15.72
N GLU A 59 1.05 1.46 -14.94
CA GLU A 59 1.74 0.45 -14.14
C GLU A 59 0.75 -0.35 -13.26
N MET A 60 -0.21 0.34 -12.64
CA MET A 60 -1.25 -0.30 -11.84
C MET A 60 -2.17 -1.15 -12.69
N PHE A 61 -2.63 -0.64 -13.84
CA PHE A 61 -3.53 -1.39 -14.72
C PHE A 61 -2.89 -2.67 -15.27
N GLU A 62 -1.58 -2.65 -15.53
CA GLU A 62 -0.83 -3.82 -16.01
C GLU A 62 -0.62 -4.87 -14.90
N THR A 63 -0.52 -4.44 -13.64
CA THR A 63 -0.16 -5.30 -12.50
C THR A 63 -1.35 -5.69 -11.61
N VAL A 64 -2.52 -5.07 -11.72
CA VAL A 64 -3.64 -5.22 -10.77
C VAL A 64 -4.10 -6.68 -10.57
N HIS A 65 -4.08 -7.50 -11.63
CA HIS A 65 -4.46 -8.90 -11.49
C HIS A 65 -3.42 -9.70 -10.69
N LEU A 66 -2.14 -9.46 -10.95
CA LEU A 66 -1.05 -10.05 -10.18
C LEU A 66 -1.09 -9.57 -8.73
N LEU A 67 -1.29 -8.26 -8.50
CA LEU A 67 -1.44 -7.67 -7.17
C LEU A 67 -2.54 -8.36 -6.37
N THR A 68 -3.76 -8.41 -6.90
CA THR A 68 -4.90 -8.99 -6.20
C THR A 68 -4.73 -10.48 -5.93
N LYS A 69 -4.13 -11.22 -6.87
CA LYS A 69 -3.76 -12.62 -6.68
C LYS A 69 -2.75 -12.78 -5.54
N THR A 70 -1.62 -12.08 -5.60
CA THR A 70 -0.54 -12.14 -4.60
C THR A 70 -1.06 -11.77 -3.20
N LEU A 71 -1.90 -10.73 -3.10
CA LEU A 71 -2.51 -10.33 -1.83
C LEU A 71 -3.43 -11.41 -1.26
N ASN A 72 -4.23 -12.09 -2.09
CA ASN A 72 -5.11 -13.16 -1.64
C ASN A 72 -4.33 -14.41 -1.20
N GLU A 73 -3.24 -14.73 -1.89
CA GLU A 73 -2.38 -15.89 -1.59
C GLU A 73 -1.44 -15.63 -0.42
N THR A 74 -1.20 -14.37 -0.05
CA THR A 74 -0.38 -14.03 1.12
C THR A 74 -1.08 -14.42 2.41
N GLU A 75 -0.47 -15.33 3.17
CA GLU A 75 -0.92 -15.70 4.51
C GLU A 75 -0.58 -14.59 5.51
N LEU A 76 -1.58 -14.22 6.32
CA LEU A 76 -1.46 -13.17 7.34
C LEU A 76 -1.82 -13.75 8.70
N GLY A 77 -1.16 -13.27 9.74
CA GLY A 77 -1.39 -13.63 11.14
C GLY A 77 -1.96 -12.48 11.98
N GLU A 78 -1.71 -12.54 13.28
CA GLU A 78 -2.21 -11.56 14.26
C GLU A 78 -1.32 -10.30 14.36
N ASP A 79 -0.01 -10.42 14.11
CA ASP A 79 0.89 -9.27 14.17
C ASP A 79 0.76 -8.39 12.91
N LYS A 80 0.39 -7.13 13.12
CA LYS A 80 0.15 -6.18 12.02
C LYS A 80 1.44 -5.80 11.28
N CYS A 81 2.56 -5.72 11.99
CA CYS A 81 3.86 -5.37 11.42
C CYS A 81 4.42 -6.53 10.60
N GLU A 82 4.33 -7.76 11.11
CA GLU A 82 4.69 -8.96 10.36
C GLU A 82 3.82 -9.11 9.11
N ASN A 83 2.52 -8.86 9.22
CA ASN A 83 1.61 -8.86 8.07
C ASN A 83 2.04 -7.86 6.99
N LEU A 84 2.40 -6.63 7.39
CA LEU A 84 2.85 -5.60 6.45
C LEU A 84 4.13 -6.06 5.73
N LEU A 85 5.11 -6.57 6.47
CA LEU A 85 6.38 -7.04 5.92
C LEU A 85 6.19 -8.24 4.98
N SER A 86 5.34 -9.22 5.35
CA SER A 86 5.01 -10.38 4.51
C SER A 86 4.36 -9.97 3.19
N VAL A 87 3.44 -9.01 3.23
CA VAL A 87 2.83 -8.48 2.00
C VAL A 87 3.88 -7.86 1.10
N TYR A 88 4.69 -6.93 1.60
CA TYR A 88 5.67 -6.25 0.75
C TYR A 88 6.80 -7.17 0.27
N THR A 89 7.19 -8.17 1.08
CA THR A 89 8.10 -9.25 0.64
C THR A 89 7.52 -9.98 -0.57
N ASN A 90 6.25 -10.38 -0.51
CA ASN A 90 5.60 -11.05 -1.64
C ASN A 90 5.41 -10.15 -2.86
N LEU A 91 5.14 -8.85 -2.65
CA LEU A 91 5.04 -7.88 -3.75
C LEU A 91 6.39 -7.65 -4.44
N ALA A 92 7.49 -7.59 -3.69
CA ALA A 92 8.84 -7.48 -4.23
C ALA A 92 9.20 -8.74 -5.03
N ASN A 93 8.92 -9.93 -4.49
CA ASN A 93 9.17 -11.21 -5.16
C ASN A 93 8.48 -11.34 -6.53
N VAL A 94 7.30 -10.73 -6.71
CA VAL A 94 6.58 -10.73 -7.99
C VAL A 94 6.83 -9.47 -8.84
N GLY A 95 7.72 -8.58 -8.39
CA GLY A 95 8.14 -7.39 -9.12
C GLY A 95 7.11 -6.26 -9.20
N ILE A 96 6.15 -6.20 -8.27
CA ILE A 96 5.20 -5.06 -8.19
C ILE A 96 5.85 -3.86 -7.51
N VAL A 97 6.77 -4.10 -6.57
CA VAL A 97 7.61 -3.08 -5.93
C VAL A 97 9.07 -3.48 -6.11
N GLU A 98 9.99 -2.53 -5.99
CA GLU A 98 11.42 -2.84 -6.03
C GLU A 98 11.89 -3.46 -4.70
N ASP A 99 12.99 -4.23 -4.72
CA ASP A 99 13.56 -4.84 -3.50
C ASP A 99 13.95 -3.79 -2.43
N ALA A 100 14.28 -2.57 -2.86
CA ALA A 100 14.56 -1.44 -1.99
C ALA A 100 13.37 -1.07 -1.08
N GLU A 101 12.14 -1.43 -1.47
CA GLU A 101 10.93 -1.19 -0.68
C GLU A 101 10.97 -1.89 0.69
N LEU A 102 11.62 -3.06 0.79
CA LEU A 102 11.65 -3.84 2.03
C LEU A 102 12.39 -3.09 3.14
N ALA A 103 13.52 -2.46 2.82
CA ALA A 103 14.26 -1.64 3.78
C ALA A 103 13.43 -0.45 4.29
N ILE A 104 12.57 0.11 3.44
CA ILE A 104 11.70 1.25 3.79
C ILE A 104 10.55 0.76 4.68
N VAL A 105 9.96 -0.40 4.38
CA VAL A 105 8.92 -1.04 5.22
C VAL A 105 9.47 -1.39 6.61
N GLU A 106 10.68 -1.95 6.68
CA GLU A 106 11.33 -2.26 7.95
C GLU A 106 11.58 -1.01 8.80
N ALA A 107 12.09 0.06 8.19
CA ALA A 107 12.28 1.36 8.86
C ALA A 107 10.95 1.92 9.39
N TRP A 108 9.89 1.86 8.59
CA TRP A 108 8.54 2.25 9.02
C TRP A 108 8.04 1.42 10.21
N ILE A 109 8.21 0.10 10.16
CA ILE A 109 7.81 -0.79 11.25
C ILE A 109 8.58 -0.47 12.53
N GLU A 110 9.88 -0.19 12.43
CA GLU A 110 10.69 0.21 13.57
C GLU A 110 10.16 1.51 14.20
N ASP A 111 9.88 2.52 13.40
CA ASP A 111 9.34 3.79 13.88
C ASP A 111 7.94 3.62 14.50
N ILE A 112 7.07 2.79 13.93
CA ILE A 112 5.77 2.48 14.52
C ILE A 112 5.93 1.79 15.87
N ARG A 113 6.86 0.82 16.00
CA ARG A 113 7.12 0.13 17.27
C ARG A 113 7.64 1.07 18.35
N ARG A 114 8.39 2.12 17.99
CA ARG A 114 8.87 3.16 18.94
C ARG A 114 7.75 4.09 19.43
N LEU A 115 6.64 4.20 18.69
CA LEU A 115 5.50 5.05 19.03
C LEU A 115 4.44 4.34 19.90
N GLN A 116 4.53 3.02 20.05
CA GLN A 116 3.60 2.19 20.84
C GLN A 116 4.15 1.91 22.24
#